data_AF-A0A9N9SUB9-F1
#
_entry.id   AF-A0A9N9SUB9-F1
#
_cell.length_a   1.000
_cell.length_b   1.000
_cell.length_c   1.000
_cell.angle_alpha   90.00
_cell.angle_beta   90.00
_cell.angle_gamma   90.00
#
_symmetry.space_group_name_H-M   'P 1'
#
loop_
_entity.id
_entity.type
_entity.pdbx_description
1 polymer ?
#
loop_
_entity_poly.entity_id
_entity_poly.type
_entity_poly.pdbx_seq_one_letter_code
_entity_poly.pdbx_strand_id
1 'polypeptide(L)'
;MKLQSALCLVIFIVLVILSVVYGAPSKGSTKASLQKKPCLKDCSGVDYKPVCGGDGTGKGDKSFGSECVLGNFNCEHSTTLKVVKQGECPGGGSIRLQ
;
A
#
# COMPACT_ATOMS: atom_id res chain seq x y z
N MET A 1 45.50 -40.87 11.86
CA MET A 1 44.93 -39.83 12.76
C MET A 1 44.97 -38.42 12.17
N LYS A 2 46.09 -37.94 11.62
CA LYS A 2 46.20 -36.58 11.05
C LYS A 2 45.31 -36.34 9.80
N LEU A 3 45.18 -37.33 8.92
CA LEU A 3 44.35 -37.23 7.71
C LEU A 3 42.85 -37.20 8.01
N GLN A 4 42.39 -38.00 8.99
CA GLN A 4 41.01 -38.00 9.47
C GLN A 4 40.63 -36.65 10.12
N SER A 5 41.54 -36.11 10.94
CA SER A 5 41.35 -34.79 11.58
C SER A 5 41.32 -33.66 10.55
N ALA A 6 42.17 -33.71 9.52
CA ALA A 6 42.16 -32.73 8.44
C ALA A 6 40.87 -32.82 7.61
N LEU A 7 40.38 -34.03 7.32
CA LEU A 7 39.15 -34.25 6.58
C LEU A 7 37.92 -33.72 7.33
N CYS A 8 37.82 -34.00 8.63
CA CYS A 8 36.74 -33.46 9.48
C CYS A 8 36.76 -31.92 9.53
N LEU A 9 37.95 -31.33 9.61
CA LEU A 9 38.12 -29.87 9.66
C LEU A 9 37.72 -29.20 8.34
N VAL A 10 38.05 -29.81 7.21
CA VAL A 10 37.61 -29.35 5.88
C VAL A 10 36.09 -29.45 5.72
N ILE A 11 35.48 -30.57 6.13
CA ILE A 11 34.02 -30.74 6.05
C ILE A 11 33.30 -29.69 6.90
N PHE A 12 33.77 -29.44 8.13
CA PHE A 12 33.16 -28.44 9.01
C PHE A 12 33.25 -27.03 8.42
N ILE A 13 34.39 -26.66 7.82
CA ILE A 13 34.56 -25.37 7.13
C ILE A 13 33.58 -25.25 5.96
N VAL A 14 33.43 -26.29 5.13
CA VAL A 14 32.49 -26.28 3.99
C VAL A 14 31.04 -26.11 4.47
N LEU A 15 30.64 -26.77 5.55
CA LEU A 15 29.29 -26.63 6.13
C LEU A 15 29.04 -25.22 6.68
N VAL A 16 30.05 -24.61 7.31
CA VAL A 16 29.98 -23.22 7.79
C VAL A 16 29.86 -22.24 6.62
N ILE A 17 30.63 -22.45 5.54
CA ILE A 17 30.56 -21.59 4.36
C ILE A 17 29.19 -21.70 3.68
N LEU A 18 28.66 -22.92 3.52
CA LEU A 18 27.34 -23.13 2.93
C LEU A 18 26.24 -22.45 3.76
N SER A 19 26.25 -22.61 5.09
CA SER A 19 25.26 -21.96 5.95
C SER A 19 25.33 -20.43 5.91
N VAL A 20 26.52 -19.85 5.78
CA VAL A 20 26.69 -18.39 5.60
C VAL A 20 26.16 -17.92 4.25
N VAL A 21 26.38 -18.67 3.17
CA VAL A 21 25.85 -18.34 1.82
C VAL A 21 24.32 -18.33 1.81
N TYR A 22 23.68 -19.31 2.47
CA TYR A 22 22.22 -19.39 2.53
C TYR A 22 21.60 -18.48 3.59
N GLY A 23 22.35 -18.09 4.63
CA GLY A 23 21.88 -17.23 5.71
C GLY A 23 22.16 -15.74 5.52
N ALA A 24 22.95 -15.36 4.51
CA ALA A 24 23.22 -13.96 4.24
C ALA A 24 21.94 -13.25 3.79
N PRO A 25 21.49 -12.19 4.49
CA PRO A 25 20.38 -11.39 4.02
C PRO A 25 20.78 -10.76 2.68
N SER A 26 19.90 -10.84 1.68
CA SER A 26 20.06 -10.04 0.47
C SER A 26 20.22 -8.58 0.89
N LYS A 27 21.28 -7.91 0.42
CA LYS A 27 21.41 -6.45 0.49
C LYS A 27 20.32 -5.85 -0.41
N GLY A 28 19.10 -5.84 0.11
CA GLY A 28 17.89 -5.52 -0.60
C GLY A 28 16.95 -4.80 0.34
N SER A 29 17.11 -3.48 0.37
CA SER A 29 16.05 -2.52 0.70
C SER A 29 15.49 -2.52 2.13
N THR A 30 16.31 -2.14 3.11
CA THR A 30 15.83 -1.30 4.23
C THR A 30 15.65 0.14 3.76
N LYS A 31 14.74 0.33 2.83
CA LYS A 31 13.76 1.42 2.90
C LYS A 31 12.45 0.66 2.88
N ALA A 32 11.71 0.58 3.98
CA ALA A 32 10.70 1.61 4.25
C ALA A 32 10.21 2.21 2.92
N SER A 33 9.72 1.35 2.02
CA SER A 33 8.94 1.74 0.87
C SER A 33 7.57 2.17 1.39
N LEU A 34 7.56 3.22 2.22
CA LEU A 34 6.66 4.34 2.02
C LEU A 34 7.05 4.98 0.67
N GLN A 35 6.94 4.20 -0.41
CA GLN A 35 6.53 4.72 -1.70
C GLN A 35 5.19 5.34 -1.37
N LYS A 36 5.20 6.64 -1.04
CA LYS A 36 4.01 7.45 -0.96
C LYS A 36 3.26 7.13 -2.25
N LYS A 37 2.17 6.36 -2.17
CA LYS A 37 1.30 6.14 -3.33
C LYS A 37 1.08 7.56 -3.88
N PRO A 38 1.51 7.87 -5.12
CA PRO A 38 1.53 9.26 -5.61
C PRO A 38 0.14 9.91 -5.54
N CYS A 39 -0.89 9.08 -5.41
CA CYS A 39 -2.29 9.38 -5.25
C CYS A 39 -2.77 9.83 -3.88
N LEU A 40 -2.14 9.41 -2.78
CA LEU A 40 -2.72 9.62 -1.45
C LEU A 40 -2.31 11.01 -0.91
N LYS A 41 -3.29 11.92 -0.89
CA LYS A 41 -3.21 13.18 -0.15
C LYS A 41 -3.70 12.98 1.27
N ASP A 42 -3.04 13.63 2.22
CA ASP A 42 -3.53 13.64 3.59
C ASP A 42 -4.79 14.52 3.67
N CYS A 43 -5.91 13.93 4.06
CA CYS A 43 -7.20 14.61 4.20
C CYS A 43 -7.58 14.82 5.67
N SER A 44 -6.70 14.48 6.63
CA SER A 44 -7.00 14.50 8.07
C SER A 44 -7.32 15.91 8.59
N GLY A 45 -6.76 16.95 7.94
CA GLY A 45 -7.00 18.35 8.28
C GLY A 45 -8.15 19.02 7.50
N VAL A 46 -8.92 18.26 6.71
CA VAL A 46 -10.01 18.80 5.90
C VAL A 46 -11.32 18.64 6.65
N ASP A 47 -12.11 19.71 6.73
CA ASP A 47 -13.44 19.67 7.33
C ASP A 47 -14.32 18.60 6.67
N TYR A 48 -15.13 17.92 7.48
CA TYR A 48 -16.13 16.99 6.98
C TYR A 48 -17.22 17.73 6.21
N LYS A 49 -17.10 17.71 4.87
CA LYS A 49 -18.00 18.32 3.91
C LYS A 49 -18.40 17.26 2.89
N PRO A 50 -19.39 16.42 3.21
CA PRO A 50 -19.70 15.26 2.38
C PRO A 50 -20.11 15.68 0.97
N VAL A 51 -19.71 14.87 0.00
CA VAL A 51 -20.02 15.05 -1.43
C VAL A 51 -20.46 13.74 -2.05
N CYS A 52 -21.41 13.83 -2.97
CA CYS A 52 -21.84 12.72 -3.80
C CYS A 52 -21.02 12.73 -5.08
N GLY A 53 -20.13 11.75 -5.23
CA GLY A 53 -19.24 11.60 -6.37
C GLY A 53 -19.75 10.52 -7.33
N GLY A 54 -19.88 10.86 -8.60
CA GLY A 54 -20.44 9.99 -9.63
C GLY A 54 -20.02 10.40 -11.04
N ASP A 55 -20.46 9.63 -12.02
CA ASP A 55 -20.31 9.96 -13.45
C ASP A 55 -21.48 10.82 -13.98
N GLY A 56 -22.45 11.14 -13.11
CA GLY A 56 -23.64 11.91 -13.45
C GLY A 56 -24.81 11.07 -13.97
N THR A 57 -24.67 9.74 -14.04
CA THR A 57 -25.74 8.84 -14.49
C THR A 57 -26.67 8.39 -13.35
N GLY A 58 -26.29 8.67 -12.09
CA GLY A 58 -27.04 8.26 -10.90
C GLY A 58 -26.87 6.78 -10.53
N LYS A 59 -26.17 5.98 -11.36
CA LYS A 59 -25.87 4.58 -11.08
C LYS A 59 -24.41 4.44 -10.69
N GLY A 60 -24.17 4.02 -9.44
CA GLY A 60 -22.81 3.85 -8.92
C GLY A 60 -22.23 5.10 -8.23
N ASP A 61 -23.05 6.13 -8.04
CA ASP A 61 -22.72 7.30 -7.23
C ASP A 61 -22.36 6.87 -5.80
N LYS A 62 -21.30 7.46 -5.26
CA LYS A 62 -20.71 7.14 -3.96
C LYS A 62 -20.59 8.39 -3.11
N SER A 63 -20.89 8.26 -1.82
CA SER A 63 -20.71 9.37 -0.88
C SER A 63 -19.28 9.39 -0.34
N PHE A 64 -18.63 10.55 -0.40
CA PHE A 64 -17.28 10.79 0.10
C PHE A 64 -17.33 11.82 1.24
N GLY A 65 -16.49 11.66 2.26
CA GLY A 65 -16.48 12.57 3.42
C GLY A 65 -16.00 14.00 3.11
N SER A 66 -15.22 14.15 2.04
CA SER A 66 -14.83 15.45 1.48
C SER A 66 -14.38 15.29 0.04
N GLU A 67 -14.20 16.41 -0.66
CA GLU A 67 -13.62 16.44 -2.02
C GLU A 67 -12.18 15.92 -2.05
N CYS A 68 -11.42 16.08 -0.96
CA CYS A 68 -10.09 15.49 -0.83
C CYS A 68 -10.14 13.96 -0.91
N VAL A 69 -11.09 13.35 -0.18
CA VAL A 69 -11.30 11.90 -0.16
C VAL A 69 -11.77 11.38 -1.52
N LEU A 70 -12.66 12.12 -2.21
CA LEU A 70 -13.05 11.85 -3.59
C LEU A 70 -11.83 11.83 -4.54
N GLY A 71 -10.94 12.83 -4.40
CA GLY A 71 -9.72 12.91 -5.21
C GLY A 71 -8.76 11.74 -4.97
N ASN A 72 -8.59 11.32 -3.72
CA ASN A 72 -7.79 10.15 -3.38
C ASN A 72 -8.37 8.88 -4.00
N PHE A 73 -9.69 8.70 -3.90
CA PHE A 73 -10.38 7.56 -4.51
C PHE A 73 -10.21 7.54 -6.04
N ASN A 74 -10.40 8.69 -6.69
CA ASN A 74 -10.20 8.84 -8.13
C ASN A 74 -8.79 8.42 -8.55
N CYS A 75 -7.77 8.86 -7.81
CA CYS A 75 -6.40 8.49 -8.14
C CYS A 75 -6.10 7.01 -7.85
N GLU A 76 -6.54 6.47 -6.72
CA GLU A 76 -6.28 5.07 -6.36
C GLU A 76 -6.98 4.08 -7.30
N HIS A 77 -8.20 4.40 -7.73
CA HIS A 77 -9.01 3.53 -8.58
C HIS A 77 -8.92 3.88 -10.08
N SER A 78 -8.07 4.84 -10.47
CA SER A 78 -8.03 5.37 -11.85
C SER A 78 -9.42 5.76 -12.38
N THR A 79 -10.23 6.36 -11.51
CA THR A 79 -11.57 6.83 -11.83
C THR A 79 -11.63 8.36 -11.92
N THR A 80 -12.64 8.89 -12.58
CA THR A 80 -12.85 10.32 -12.81
C THR A 80 -14.23 10.75 -12.31
N LEU A 81 -14.58 10.33 -11.09
CA LEU A 81 -15.84 10.71 -10.45
C LEU A 81 -15.83 12.21 -10.17
N LYS A 82 -16.93 12.87 -10.50
CA LYS A 82 -17.13 14.30 -10.24
C LYS A 82 -18.14 14.49 -9.13
N VAL A 83 -18.06 15.62 -8.44
CA VAL A 83 -19.10 16.00 -7.48
C VAL A 83 -20.39 16.27 -8.26
N VAL A 84 -21.38 15.40 -8.07
CA VAL A 84 -22.72 15.52 -8.66
C VAL A 84 -23.60 16.39 -7.77
N LYS A 85 -23.46 16.24 -6.45
CA LYS A 85 -24.24 16.97 -5.45
C LYS A 85 -23.44 17.18 -4.17
N GLN A 86 -23.66 18.32 -3.52
CA GLN A 86 -23.19 18.55 -2.15
C GLN A 86 -24.02 17.73 -1.16
N GLY A 87 -23.36 17.05 -0.23
CA GLY A 87 -23.96 16.08 0.67
C GLY A 87 -23.85 14.64 0.18
N GLU A 88 -24.40 13.70 0.94
CA GLU A 88 -24.35 12.28 0.61
C GLU A 88 -25.32 11.93 -0.53
N CYS A 89 -25.00 10.87 -1.29
CA CYS A 89 -25.84 10.41 -2.40
C CYS A 89 -27.17 9.85 -1.89
N PRO A 90 -28.31 10.16 -2.55
CA PRO A 90 -29.61 9.62 -2.17
C PRO A 90 -29.64 8.10 -2.41
N GLY A 91 -29.77 7.31 -1.34
CA GLY A 91 -29.83 5.84 -1.40
C GLY A 91 -28.49 5.13 -1.65
N GLY A 92 -27.35 5.84 -1.55
CA GLY A 92 -26.01 5.29 -1.81
C GLY A 92 -25.25 4.90 -0.54
N GLY A 93 -24.48 3.80 -0.62
CA GLY A 93 -23.58 3.37 0.46
C GLY A 93 -22.44 4.39 0.69
N SER A 94 -22.26 4.82 1.93
CA SER A 94 -21.22 5.79 2.29
C SER A 94 -19.83 5.15 2.26
N ILE A 95 -18.87 5.77 1.57
CA ILE A 95 -17.47 5.40 1.66
C ILE A 95 -16.86 6.20 2.83
N ARG A 96 -16.68 5.52 3.96
CA ARG A 96 -15.98 6.04 5.14
C ARG A 96 -14.52 5.60 5.03
N LEU A 97 -13.73 6.31 4.21
CA LEU A 97 -12.28 6.17 4.25
C LEU A 97 -11.80 6.86 5.54
N GLN A 98 -11.35 6.05 6.50
CA GLN A 98 -10.63 6.49 7.70
C GLN A 98 -9.26 7.07 7.33
#